data_AF-A0A966LI01-F1
#
_entry.id   AF-A0A966LI01-F1
#
_cell.length_a   1.000
_cell.length_b   1.000
_cell.length_c   1.000
_cell.angle_alpha   90.00
_cell.angle_beta   90.00
_cell.angle_gamma   90.00
#
_symmetry.space_group_name_H-M   'P 1'
#
loop_
_entity.id
_entity.type
_entity.pdbx_description
1 polymer ?
#
loop_
_entity_poly.entity_id
_entity_poly.type
_entity_poly.pdbx_seq_one_letter_code
_entity_poly.pdbx_strand_id
1 'polypeptide(L)'
;MISLRFRSTLSIALISFVLGCCAAFLLMARCGKEDKQVSVAHAKLLKAQADSLHTHYQTAITELESQNKKLDRQLQTTKAELEAAKAKAKTKAAAIKELLNPPGYPAKELLKKTSGSFTSFAENPEKCDSLVSLLADFMIETEIKENLYEVQALTQDSLIEGQQAVITLHQSENLHLSFLLKQSLDQQQNLTKDYTRLQKKMKRQRASGRWLAIGTAVLSGIATHYLSNR
;
A
#
# COMPACT_ATOMS: atom_id res chain seq x y z
N MET A 1 -13.78 67.22 -64.11
CA MET A 1 -13.46 67.24 -62.66
C MET A 1 -14.20 66.18 -61.82
N ILE A 2 -15.34 65.64 -62.25
CA ILE A 2 -16.12 64.63 -61.49
C ILE A 2 -15.43 63.25 -61.42
N SER A 3 -14.61 62.89 -62.43
CA SER A 3 -13.92 61.60 -62.48
C SER A 3 -12.80 61.42 -61.43
N LEU A 4 -12.15 62.50 -60.97
CA LEU A 4 -11.07 62.43 -59.98
C LEU A 4 -11.59 62.20 -58.55
N ARG A 5 -12.74 62.81 -58.21
CA ARG A 5 -13.35 62.69 -56.87
C ARG A 5 -13.97 61.31 -56.66
N PHE A 6 -14.56 60.72 -57.71
CA PHE A 6 -15.09 59.35 -57.67
C PHE A 6 -14.00 58.30 -57.58
N ARG A 7 -12.83 58.54 -58.21
CA ARG A 7 -11.68 57.64 -58.14
C ARG A 7 -10.97 57.66 -56.78
N SER A 8 -10.84 58.83 -56.16
CA SER A 8 -10.22 58.97 -54.84
C SER A 8 -11.04 58.29 -53.74
N THR A 9 -12.36 58.49 -53.75
CA THR A 9 -13.27 57.85 -52.78
C THR A 9 -13.28 56.33 -52.93
N LEU A 10 -13.18 55.80 -54.15
CA LEU A 10 -13.10 54.37 -54.41
C LEU A 10 -11.78 53.73 -53.93
N SER A 11 -10.64 54.43 -54.07
CA SER A 11 -9.36 53.96 -53.53
C SER A 11 -9.33 53.93 -51.99
N ILE A 12 -9.93 54.94 -51.33
CA ILE A 12 -10.00 55.00 -49.86
C ILE A 12 -10.93 53.89 -49.34
N ALA A 13 -12.06 53.65 -50.02
CA ALA A 13 -12.97 52.56 -49.68
C ALA A 13 -12.28 51.19 -49.75
N LEU A 14 -11.51 50.91 -50.81
CA LEU A 14 -10.75 49.67 -50.96
C LEU A 14 -9.71 49.46 -49.85
N ILE A 15 -8.95 50.50 -49.49
CA ILE A 15 -7.93 50.40 -48.43
C ILE A 15 -8.61 50.14 -47.07
N SER A 16 -9.70 50.86 -46.77
CA SER A 16 -10.45 50.67 -45.52
C SER A 16 -11.09 49.27 -45.41
N PHE A 17 -11.52 48.70 -46.53
CA PHE A 17 -12.06 47.34 -46.59
C PHE A 17 -10.98 46.29 -46.31
N VAL A 18 -9.79 46.43 -46.90
CA VAL A 18 -8.67 45.51 -46.66
C VAL A 18 -8.18 45.59 -45.21
N LEU A 19 -8.04 46.80 -44.65
CA LEU A 19 -7.68 47.00 -43.24
C LEU A 19 -8.74 46.44 -42.28
N GLY A 20 -10.03 46.64 -42.58
CA GLY A 20 -11.14 46.10 -41.82
C GLY A 20 -11.16 44.57 -41.79
N CYS A 21 -10.93 43.92 -42.94
CA CYS A 21 -10.77 42.47 -43.02
C CYS A 21 -9.58 41.99 -42.17
N CYS A 22 -8.41 42.62 -42.26
CA CYS A 22 -7.23 42.25 -41.47
C CYS A 22 -7.48 42.35 -39.95
N ALA A 23 -8.18 43.40 -39.49
CA ALA A 23 -8.50 43.57 -38.07
C ALA A 23 -9.49 42.49 -37.55
N ALA A 24 -10.52 42.16 -38.33
CA ALA A 24 -11.48 41.12 -37.97
C ALA A 24 -10.83 39.72 -37.87
N PHE A 25 -9.88 39.42 -38.76
CA PHE A 25 -9.16 38.14 -38.72
C PHE A 25 -8.21 38.02 -37.52
N LEU A 26 -7.55 39.10 -37.10
CA LEU A 26 -6.70 39.10 -35.90
C LEU A 26 -7.50 38.87 -34.62
N LEU A 27 -8.74 39.38 -34.55
CA LEU A 27 -9.62 39.18 -33.40
C LEU A 27 -10.20 37.76 -33.34
N MET A 28 -10.60 37.18 -34.48
CA MET A 28 -11.09 35.80 -34.54
C MET A 28 -10.00 34.76 -34.28
N ALA A 29 -8.73 35.04 -34.61
CA ALA A 29 -7.60 34.13 -34.38
C ALA A 29 -7.21 33.98 -32.90
N ARG A 30 -7.70 34.85 -32.00
CA ARG A 30 -7.29 34.90 -30.59
C ARG A 30 -8.23 34.16 -29.62
N CYS A 31 -9.26 33.48 -30.11
CA CYS A 31 -10.21 32.74 -29.27
C CYS A 31 -9.78 31.27 -29.09
N GLY A 32 -8.97 31.01 -28.08
CA GLY A 32 -8.52 29.66 -27.72
C GLY A 32 -7.95 29.62 -26.31
N LYS A 33 -8.81 29.88 -25.31
CA LYS A 33 -8.41 29.91 -23.90
C LYS A 33 -8.95 28.68 -23.15
N GLU A 34 -8.08 28.16 -22.28
CA GLU A 34 -8.37 27.61 -20.93
C GLU A 34 -8.49 26.10 -20.64
N ASP A 35 -8.44 25.16 -21.59
CA ASP A 35 -8.49 23.73 -21.20
C ASP A 35 -7.18 23.14 -20.62
N LYS A 36 -6.04 23.82 -20.76
CA LYS A 36 -4.71 23.23 -20.47
C LYS A 36 -4.34 23.19 -19.00
N GLN A 37 -4.94 24.03 -18.15
CA GLN A 37 -4.51 24.20 -16.76
C GLN A 37 -5.18 23.18 -15.82
N VAL A 38 -6.39 22.73 -16.17
CA VAL A 38 -7.19 21.79 -15.38
C VAL A 38 -6.59 20.38 -15.37
N SER A 39 -6.04 19.93 -16.50
CA SER A 39 -5.57 18.54 -16.64
C SER A 39 -4.22 18.26 -15.94
N VAL A 40 -3.32 19.25 -15.88
CA VAL A 40 -2.02 19.13 -15.18
C VAL A 40 -2.20 19.21 -13.66
N ALA A 41 -3.17 19.99 -13.16
CA ALA A 41 -3.50 20.06 -11.75
C ALA A 41 -4.08 18.72 -11.23
N HIS A 42 -4.91 18.05 -12.04
CA HIS A 42 -5.50 16.76 -11.67
C HIS A 42 -4.46 15.64 -11.56
N ALA A 43 -3.48 15.59 -12.46
CA ALA A 43 -2.39 14.61 -12.39
C ALA A 43 -1.50 14.78 -11.14
N LYS A 44 -1.24 16.02 -10.71
CA LYS A 44 -0.52 16.30 -9.46
C LYS A 44 -1.31 15.87 -8.23
N LEU A 45 -2.64 16.06 -8.26
CA LEU A 45 -3.54 15.64 -7.18
C LEU A 45 -3.58 14.11 -7.05
N LEU A 46 -3.70 13.38 -8.16
CA LEU A 46 -3.64 11.92 -8.19
C LEU A 46 -2.32 11.37 -7.65
N LYS A 47 -1.20 12.01 -7.98
CA LYS A 47 0.10 11.63 -7.42
C LYS A 47 0.16 11.85 -5.91
N ALA A 48 -0.25 13.03 -5.43
CA ALA A 48 -0.28 13.33 -4.00
C ALA A 48 -1.19 12.35 -3.23
N GLN A 49 -2.32 11.96 -3.83
CA GLN A 49 -3.24 10.97 -3.26
C GLN A 49 -2.63 9.56 -3.24
N ALA A 50 -1.89 9.15 -4.27
CA ALA A 50 -1.17 7.87 -4.28
C ALA A 50 -0.06 7.85 -3.22
N ASP A 51 0.73 8.94 -3.12
CA ASP A 51 1.80 9.07 -2.14
C ASP A 51 1.23 9.07 -0.70
N SER A 52 0.12 9.77 -0.43
CA SER A 52 -0.52 9.77 0.89
C SER A 52 -1.16 8.43 1.26
N LEU A 53 -1.69 7.71 0.27
CA LEU A 53 -2.26 6.39 0.48
C LEU A 53 -1.16 5.37 0.77
N HIS A 54 -0.06 5.42 0.01
CA HIS A 54 1.09 4.57 0.23
C HIS A 54 1.70 4.79 1.61
N THR A 55 1.90 6.04 2.04
CA THR A 55 2.43 6.31 3.39
C THR A 55 1.50 5.81 4.49
N HIS A 56 0.18 5.95 4.33
CA HIS A 56 -0.80 5.42 5.29
C HIS A 56 -0.67 3.89 5.45
N TYR A 57 -0.67 3.14 4.35
CA TYR A 57 -0.53 1.68 4.38
C TYR A 57 0.84 1.25 4.90
N GLN A 58 1.92 1.90 4.43
CA GLN A 58 3.28 1.63 4.89
C GLN A 58 3.41 1.78 6.40
N THR A 59 2.82 2.83 6.97
CA THR A 59 2.86 3.08 8.42
C THR A 59 2.13 1.97 9.19
N ALA A 60 0.92 1.60 8.76
CA ALA A 60 0.15 0.52 9.36
C ALA A 60 0.87 -0.85 9.27
N ILE A 61 1.51 -1.14 8.12
CA ILE A 61 2.30 -2.35 7.93
C ILE A 61 3.49 -2.37 8.88
N THR A 62 4.26 -1.27 8.97
CA THR A 62 5.42 -1.20 9.87
C THR A 62 5.04 -1.35 11.35
N GLU A 63 3.87 -0.85 11.74
CA GLU A 63 3.36 -1.02 13.10
C GLU A 63 3.01 -2.48 13.38
N LEU A 64 2.26 -3.14 12.49
CA LEU A 64 1.91 -4.55 12.63
C LEU A 64 3.14 -5.46 12.59
N GLU A 65 4.13 -5.17 11.74
CA GLU A 65 5.40 -5.89 11.71
C GLU A 65 6.18 -5.73 13.03
N SER A 66 6.15 -4.53 13.63
CA SER A 66 6.74 -4.29 14.94
C SER A 66 6.04 -5.08 16.04
N GLN A 67 4.72 -5.14 16.02
CA GLN A 67 3.92 -5.96 16.95
C GLN A 67 4.20 -7.45 16.76
N ASN A 68 4.24 -7.95 15.52
CA ASN A 68 4.60 -9.33 15.21
C ASN A 68 6.02 -9.68 15.69
N LYS A 69 6.99 -8.77 15.55
CA LYS A 69 8.34 -8.97 16.09
C LYS A 69 8.36 -9.04 17.61
N LYS A 70 7.50 -8.29 18.31
CA LYS A 70 7.36 -8.38 19.77
C LYS A 70 6.75 -9.71 20.19
N LEU A 71 5.68 -10.14 19.51
CA LEU A 71 5.03 -11.43 19.74
C LEU A 71 5.98 -12.61 19.48
N ASP A 72 6.79 -12.55 18.42
CA ASP A 72 7.78 -13.59 18.12
C ASP A 72 8.85 -13.69 19.22
N ARG A 73 9.31 -12.56 19.76
CA ARG A 73 10.22 -12.55 20.92
C ARG A 73 9.56 -13.15 22.16
N GLN A 74 8.30 -12.81 22.44
CA GLN A 74 7.55 -13.38 23.56
C GLN A 74 7.42 -14.90 23.39
N LEU A 75 7.07 -15.36 22.20
CA LEU A 75 6.97 -16.79 21.87
C LEU A 75 8.29 -17.53 22.05
N GLN A 76 9.42 -16.94 21.65
CA GLN A 76 10.75 -17.52 21.91
C GLN A 76 11.07 -17.63 23.40
N THR A 77 10.75 -16.60 24.18
CA THR A 77 10.91 -16.62 25.64
C THR A 77 10.03 -17.69 26.28
N THR A 78 8.74 -17.75 25.93
CA THR A 78 7.80 -18.76 26.44
C THR A 78 8.24 -20.18 26.07
N LYS A 79 8.78 -20.39 24.86
CA LYS A 79 9.36 -21.68 24.48
C LYS A 79 10.57 -22.06 25.34
N ALA A 80 11.45 -21.11 25.65
CA ALA A 80 12.59 -21.36 26.53
C ALA A 80 12.13 -21.70 27.96
N GLU A 81 11.14 -20.99 28.49
CA GLU A 81 10.51 -21.27 29.79
C GLU A 81 9.83 -22.65 29.81
N LEU A 82 9.13 -23.02 28.73
CA LEU A 82 8.52 -24.33 28.58
C LEU A 82 9.55 -25.46 28.59
N GLU A 83 10.67 -25.32 27.86
CA GLU A 83 11.74 -26.32 27.87
C GLU A 83 12.41 -26.43 29.25
N ALA A 84 12.58 -25.32 29.97
CA ALA A 84 13.06 -25.33 31.35
C ALA A 84 12.07 -26.04 32.29
N ALA A 85 10.76 -25.77 32.16
CA ALA A 85 9.71 -26.43 32.94
C ALA A 85 9.64 -27.93 32.63
N LYS A 86 9.74 -28.34 31.36
CA LYS A 86 9.84 -29.76 30.96
C LYS A 86 11.05 -30.45 31.57
N ALA A 87 12.21 -29.79 31.57
CA ALA A 87 13.42 -30.34 32.16
C ALA A 87 13.24 -30.56 33.68
N LYS A 88 12.68 -29.58 34.40
CA LYS A 88 12.35 -29.68 35.83
C LYS A 88 11.32 -30.77 36.13
N ALA A 89 10.25 -30.86 35.34
CA ALA A 89 9.25 -31.90 35.48
C ALA A 89 9.86 -33.30 35.25
N LYS A 90 10.78 -33.44 34.28
CA LYS A 90 11.47 -34.70 34.00
C LYS A 90 12.43 -35.11 35.12
N THR A 91 13.18 -34.17 35.70
CA THR A 91 14.06 -34.46 36.84
C THR A 91 13.26 -34.85 38.08
N LYS A 92 12.18 -34.12 38.39
CA LYS A 92 11.26 -34.47 39.50
C LYS A 92 10.61 -35.84 39.26
N ALA A 93 10.13 -36.13 38.05
CA ALA A 93 9.58 -37.45 37.71
C ALA A 93 10.61 -38.59 37.87
N ALA A 94 11.88 -38.36 37.51
CA ALA A 94 12.96 -39.32 37.73
C ALA A 94 13.22 -39.54 39.23
N ALA A 95 13.24 -38.48 40.05
CA ALA A 95 13.39 -38.57 41.50
C ALA A 95 12.21 -39.31 42.16
N ILE A 96 10.97 -39.05 41.73
CA ILE A 96 9.78 -39.82 42.16
C ILE A 96 9.97 -41.31 41.82
N LYS A 97 10.44 -41.62 40.61
CA LYS A 97 10.68 -43.00 40.17
C LYS A 97 11.76 -43.71 40.98
N GLU A 98 12.84 -43.02 41.35
CA GLU A 98 13.88 -43.55 42.23
C GLU A 98 13.39 -43.75 43.67
N LEU A 99 12.57 -42.85 44.20
CA LEU A 99 11.95 -43.02 45.52
C LEU A 99 10.95 -44.19 45.56
N LEU A 100 10.20 -44.41 44.47
CA LEU A 100 9.25 -45.53 44.34
C LEU A 100 9.93 -46.87 44.02
N ASN A 101 11.06 -46.87 43.33
CA ASN A 101 11.85 -48.07 43.01
C ASN A 101 13.35 -47.79 43.14
N PRO A 102 13.90 -47.78 44.37
CA PRO A 102 15.32 -47.55 44.58
C PRO A 102 16.15 -48.67 43.91
N PRO A 103 17.18 -48.33 43.11
CA PRO A 103 18.03 -49.31 42.45
C PRO A 103 18.79 -50.12 43.50
N GLY A 104 18.53 -51.43 43.55
CA GLY A 104 19.13 -52.36 44.52
C GLY A 104 18.22 -52.81 45.67
N TYR A 105 16.99 -52.30 45.77
CA TYR A 105 16.03 -52.75 46.79
C TYR A 105 14.97 -53.68 46.15
N PRO A 106 14.73 -54.90 46.70
CA PRO A 106 13.70 -55.81 46.21
C PRO A 106 12.30 -55.36 46.69
N ALA A 107 11.97 -54.07 46.53
CA ALA A 107 10.68 -53.51 46.96
C ALA A 107 9.49 -54.17 46.25
N LYS A 108 9.68 -54.62 45.00
CA LYS A 108 8.68 -55.41 44.25
C LYS A 108 8.43 -56.80 44.85
N GLU A 109 9.40 -57.38 45.56
CA GLU A 109 9.24 -58.69 46.21
C GLU A 109 8.70 -58.54 47.63
N LEU A 110 9.04 -57.44 48.34
CA LEU A 110 8.50 -57.14 49.67
C LEU A 110 7.01 -56.75 49.62
N LEU A 111 6.57 -56.00 48.60
CA LEU A 111 5.15 -55.66 48.41
C LEU A 111 4.28 -56.87 48.02
N LYS A 112 4.86 -57.91 47.43
CA LYS A 112 4.16 -59.19 47.18
C LYS A 112 4.07 -60.06 48.45
N LYS A 113 4.93 -59.84 49.44
CA LYS A 113 5.04 -60.68 50.66
C LYS A 113 4.26 -60.11 51.86
N THR A 114 3.81 -58.86 51.80
CA THR A 114 3.07 -58.15 52.86
C THR A 114 1.55 -58.34 52.84
N SER A 115 1.02 -59.35 52.14
CA SER A 115 -0.36 -59.82 52.41
C SER A 115 -0.50 -60.52 53.77
N GLY A 116 0.61 -60.71 54.50
CA GLY A 116 0.63 -61.18 55.88
C GLY A 116 1.29 -60.18 56.83
N SER A 117 0.52 -59.74 57.84
CA SER A 117 0.94 -59.02 59.05
C SER A 117 1.35 -57.54 58.90
N PHE A 118 0.37 -56.67 59.14
CA PHE A 118 0.54 -55.25 59.44
C PHE A 118 1.18 -55.04 60.83
N THR A 119 2.50 -55.09 60.93
CA THR A 119 3.21 -54.63 62.16
C THR A 119 4.64 -54.19 61.85
N SER A 120 4.84 -53.20 60.97
CA SER A 120 6.08 -52.38 60.93
C SER A 120 5.97 -51.16 60.00
N PHE A 121 4.81 -50.52 59.92
CA PHE A 121 4.59 -49.33 59.06
C PHE A 121 5.20 -48.03 59.62
N ALA A 122 6.23 -48.13 60.46
CA ALA A 122 6.83 -47.01 61.18
C ALA A 122 8.31 -46.81 60.82
N GLU A 123 8.79 -47.29 59.67
CA GLU A 123 10.22 -47.25 59.39
C GLU A 123 10.71 -46.03 58.60
N ASN A 124 9.86 -45.19 57.99
CA ASN A 124 10.28 -43.88 57.45
C ASN A 124 9.08 -42.96 57.11
N PRO A 125 8.40 -42.35 58.10
CA PRO A 125 7.39 -41.31 57.82
C PRO A 125 7.98 -40.12 57.04
N GLU A 126 9.24 -39.76 57.30
CA GLU A 126 9.95 -38.68 56.60
C GLU A 126 10.10 -38.91 55.08
N LYS A 127 10.17 -40.17 54.63
CA LYS A 127 10.22 -40.50 53.19
C LYS A 127 8.84 -40.41 52.52
N CYS A 128 7.77 -40.70 53.28
CA CYS A 128 6.41 -40.48 52.79
C CYS A 128 6.13 -38.97 52.69
N ASP A 129 6.55 -38.18 53.69
CA ASP A 129 6.43 -36.73 53.64
C ASP A 129 7.26 -36.12 52.50
N SER A 130 8.48 -36.63 52.27
CA SER A 130 9.30 -36.21 51.13
C SER A 130 8.67 -36.59 49.78
N LEU A 131 8.06 -37.78 49.65
CA LEU A 131 7.37 -38.18 48.43
C LEU A 131 6.12 -37.31 48.19
N VAL A 132 5.34 -37.03 49.23
CA VAL A 132 4.14 -36.16 49.16
C VAL A 132 4.52 -34.74 48.77
N SER A 133 5.58 -34.19 49.35
CA SER A 133 6.17 -32.90 48.96
C SER A 133 6.58 -32.90 47.49
N LEU A 134 7.29 -33.94 47.03
CA LEU A 134 7.81 -34.01 45.66
C LEU A 134 6.70 -34.24 44.63
N LEU A 135 5.61 -34.93 45.01
CA LEU A 135 4.42 -35.10 44.18
C LEU A 135 3.63 -33.79 44.07
N ALA A 136 3.48 -33.04 45.17
CA ALA A 136 2.86 -31.72 45.17
C ALA A 136 3.65 -30.74 44.28
N ASP A 137 4.97 -30.74 44.42
CA ASP A 137 5.88 -29.95 43.58
C ASP A 137 5.86 -30.36 42.11
N PHE A 138 5.60 -31.63 41.81
CA PHE A 138 5.43 -32.11 40.43
C PHE A 138 4.09 -31.65 39.85
N MET A 139 3.01 -31.70 40.64
CA MET A 139 1.69 -31.20 40.22
C MET A 139 1.71 -29.71 39.87
N ILE A 140 2.37 -28.90 40.69
CA ILE A 140 2.56 -27.46 40.43
C ILE A 140 3.32 -27.24 39.11
N GLU A 141 4.40 -28.00 38.87
CA GLU A 141 5.17 -27.88 37.61
C GLU A 141 4.37 -28.36 36.40
N THR A 142 3.49 -29.35 36.55
CA THR A 142 2.60 -29.76 35.46
C THR A 142 1.56 -28.71 35.13
N GLU A 143 1.00 -28.04 36.13
CA GLU A 143 0.05 -26.92 35.95
C GLU A 143 0.75 -25.73 35.28
N ILE A 144 1.96 -25.37 35.72
CA ILE A 144 2.78 -24.34 35.06
C ILE A 144 3.06 -24.71 33.61
N LYS A 145 3.41 -25.97 33.33
CA LYS A 145 3.66 -26.44 31.96
C LYS A 145 2.40 -26.34 31.09
N GLU A 146 1.24 -26.73 31.59
CA GLU A 146 -0.03 -26.63 30.87
C GLU A 146 -0.41 -25.18 30.57
N ASN A 147 -0.24 -24.28 31.55
CA ASN A 147 -0.43 -22.85 31.35
C ASN A 147 0.53 -22.28 30.30
N LEU A 148 1.81 -22.67 30.31
CA LEU A 148 2.78 -22.25 29.30
C LEU A 148 2.42 -22.75 27.89
N TYR A 149 1.80 -23.92 27.76
CA TYR A 149 1.29 -24.40 26.46
C TYR A 149 0.11 -23.57 25.98
N GLU A 150 -0.82 -23.22 26.87
CA GLU A 150 -1.96 -22.36 26.54
C GLU A 150 -1.50 -20.96 26.11
N VAL A 151 -0.57 -20.36 26.86
CA VAL A 151 0.06 -19.08 26.48
C VAL A 151 0.75 -19.20 25.12
N GLN A 152 1.52 -20.26 24.89
CA GLN A 152 2.18 -20.47 23.59
C GLN A 152 1.16 -20.55 22.44
N ALA A 153 0.06 -21.28 22.62
CA ALA A 153 -0.99 -21.41 21.62
C ALA A 153 -1.65 -20.05 21.32
N LEU A 154 -2.05 -19.30 22.35
CA LEU A 154 -2.63 -17.96 22.20
C LEU A 154 -1.67 -16.98 21.50
N THR A 155 -0.38 -17.06 21.83
CA THR A 155 0.64 -16.22 21.18
C THR A 155 0.84 -16.59 19.71
N GLN A 156 0.75 -17.89 19.37
CA GLN A 156 0.81 -18.37 17.99
C GLN A 156 -0.41 -17.92 17.18
N ASP A 157 -1.62 -18.06 17.73
CA ASP A 157 -2.86 -17.61 17.08
C ASP A 157 -2.82 -16.10 16.83
N SER A 158 -2.38 -15.32 17.82
CA SER A 158 -2.20 -13.86 17.68
C SER A 158 -1.21 -13.49 16.57
N LEU A 159 -0.13 -14.27 16.40
CA LEU A 159 0.87 -14.05 15.36
C LEU A 159 0.33 -14.40 13.97
N ILE A 160 -0.49 -15.46 13.86
CA ILE A 160 -1.17 -15.82 12.61
C ILE A 160 -2.18 -14.74 12.22
N GLU A 161 -2.99 -14.27 13.16
CA GLU A 161 -3.93 -13.16 12.94
C GLU A 161 -3.21 -11.88 12.51
N GLY A 162 -2.11 -11.54 13.19
CA GLY A 162 -1.28 -10.38 12.84
C GLY A 162 -0.66 -10.50 11.44
N GLN A 163 -0.18 -11.69 11.05
CA GLN A 163 0.32 -11.93 9.69
C GLN A 163 -0.79 -11.84 8.64
N GLN A 164 -1.96 -12.40 8.92
CA GLN A 164 -3.11 -12.33 8.04
C GLN A 164 -3.56 -10.87 7.84
N ALA A 165 -3.57 -10.06 8.91
CA ALA A 165 -3.86 -8.63 8.83
C ALA A 165 -2.89 -7.89 7.89
N VAL A 166 -1.58 -8.16 8.00
CA VAL A 166 -0.56 -7.58 7.09
C VAL A 166 -0.82 -7.98 5.63
N ILE A 167 -1.13 -9.26 5.36
CA ILE A 167 -1.44 -9.73 4.01
C ILE A 167 -2.68 -9.01 3.46
N THR A 168 -3.75 -8.90 4.25
CA THR A 168 -4.97 -8.20 3.81
C THR A 168 -4.73 -6.71 3.57
N LEU A 169 -3.87 -6.07 4.36
CA LEU A 169 -3.45 -4.68 4.15
C LEU A 169 -2.71 -4.52 2.82
N HIS A 170 -1.73 -5.36 2.51
CA HIS A 170 -1.04 -5.34 1.21
C HIS A 170 -1.98 -5.60 0.03
N GLN A 171 -2.95 -6.50 0.18
CA GLN A 171 -3.97 -6.72 -0.85
C GLN A 171 -4.82 -5.46 -1.08
N SER A 172 -5.25 -4.80 0.00
CA SER A 172 -6.03 -3.56 -0.09
C SER A 172 -5.24 -2.41 -0.72
N GLU A 173 -3.95 -2.26 -0.35
CA GLU A 173 -3.04 -1.30 -0.94
C GLU A 173 -2.87 -1.53 -2.44
N ASN A 174 -2.60 -2.77 -2.85
CA ASN A 174 -2.45 -3.13 -4.26
C ASN A 174 -3.74 -2.87 -5.06
N LEU A 175 -4.91 -3.17 -4.50
CA LEU A 175 -6.19 -2.90 -5.14
C LEU A 175 -6.37 -1.39 -5.36
N HIS A 176 -6.15 -0.57 -4.34
CA HIS A 176 -6.27 0.89 -4.47
C HIS A 176 -5.22 1.50 -5.41
N LEU A 177 -3.96 1.08 -5.34
CA LEU A 177 -2.92 1.52 -6.26
C LEU A 177 -3.23 1.12 -7.70
N SER A 178 -3.73 -0.10 -7.92
CA SER A 178 -4.14 -0.56 -9.26
C SER A 178 -5.30 0.28 -9.83
N PHE A 179 -6.24 0.67 -8.99
CA PHE A 179 -7.35 1.55 -9.37
C PHE A 179 -6.84 2.95 -9.75
N LEU A 180 -5.98 3.56 -8.93
CA LEU A 180 -5.37 4.87 -9.21
C LEU A 180 -4.50 4.82 -10.48
N LEU A 181 -3.75 3.74 -10.68
CA LEU A 181 -2.96 3.53 -11.89
C LEU A 181 -3.85 3.45 -13.13
N LYS A 182 -4.96 2.70 -13.05
CA LYS A 182 -5.94 2.61 -14.15
C LYS A 182 -6.56 3.97 -14.48
N GLN A 183 -6.89 4.76 -13.46
CA GLN A 183 -7.40 6.13 -13.64
C GLN A 183 -6.35 7.03 -14.29
N SER A 184 -5.08 6.92 -13.87
CA SER A 184 -3.98 7.69 -14.45
C SER A 184 -3.73 7.34 -15.93
N LEU A 185 -3.84 6.06 -16.30
CA LEU A 185 -3.71 5.59 -17.68
C LEU A 185 -4.83 6.10 -18.57
N ASP A 186 -6.08 6.07 -18.09
CA ASP A 186 -7.21 6.62 -18.85
C ASP A 186 -7.05 8.15 -19.06
N GLN A 187 -6.60 8.87 -18.02
CA GLN A 187 -6.30 10.29 -18.15
C GLN A 187 -5.17 10.56 -19.15
N GLN A 188 -4.10 9.75 -19.16
CA GLN A 188 -3.03 9.86 -20.14
C GLN A 188 -3.53 9.57 -21.56
N GLN A 189 -4.40 8.59 -21.73
CA GLN A 189 -5.03 8.29 -23.01
C GLN A 189 -5.91 9.45 -23.49
N ASN A 190 -6.63 10.12 -22.60
CA ASN A 190 -7.44 11.27 -22.95
C ASN A 190 -6.57 12.49 -23.30
N LEU A 191 -5.50 12.74 -22.54
CA LEU A 191 -4.51 13.78 -22.83
C LEU A 191 -3.82 13.58 -24.19
N THR A 192 -3.48 12.33 -24.56
CA THR A 192 -2.88 12.04 -25.87
C THR A 192 -3.89 12.24 -27.01
N LYS A 193 -5.16 11.85 -26.83
CA LYS A 193 -6.24 12.17 -27.78
C LYS A 193 -6.39 13.70 -27.95
N ASP A 194 -6.36 14.46 -26.87
CA ASP A 194 -6.48 15.92 -26.93
C ASP A 194 -5.25 16.57 -27.56
N TYR A 195 -4.04 16.09 -27.26
CA TYR A 195 -2.82 16.54 -27.91
C TYR A 195 -2.87 16.33 -29.42
N THR A 196 -3.25 15.14 -29.89
CA THR A 196 -3.35 14.85 -31.32
C THR A 196 -4.44 15.68 -32.00
N ARG A 197 -5.57 15.92 -31.32
CA ARG A 197 -6.62 16.84 -31.80
C ARG A 197 -6.12 18.27 -31.89
N LEU A 198 -5.40 18.77 -30.89
CA LEU A 198 -4.81 20.11 -30.89
C LEU A 198 -3.78 20.24 -32.02
N GLN A 199 -2.91 19.25 -32.19
CA GLN A 199 -1.92 19.24 -33.25
C GLN A 199 -2.57 19.29 -34.63
N LYS A 200 -3.67 18.54 -34.84
CA LYS A 200 -4.48 18.61 -36.07
C LYS A 200 -5.10 20.00 -36.25
N LYS A 201 -5.67 20.60 -35.20
CA LYS A 201 -6.22 21.98 -35.25
C LYS A 201 -5.14 23.00 -35.60
N MET A 202 -3.96 22.94 -34.98
CA MET A 202 -2.84 23.85 -35.29
C MET A 202 -2.34 23.66 -36.73
N LYS A 203 -2.23 22.42 -37.23
CA LYS A 203 -1.88 22.16 -38.63
C LYS A 203 -2.90 22.78 -39.59
N ARG A 204 -4.20 22.61 -39.32
CA ARG A 204 -5.28 23.22 -40.10
C ARG A 204 -5.24 24.75 -40.06
N GLN A 205 -5.03 25.34 -38.89
CA GLN A 205 -4.92 26.80 -38.74
C GLN A 205 -3.69 27.38 -39.45
N ARG A 206 -2.55 26.67 -39.43
CA ARG A 206 -1.36 27.06 -40.22
C ARG A 206 -1.62 26.95 -41.73
N ALA A 207 -2.30 25.90 -42.16
CA ALA A 207 -2.67 25.75 -43.57
C ALA A 207 -3.64 26.84 -44.01
N SER A 208 -4.71 27.12 -43.26
CA SER A 208 -5.65 28.20 -43.56
C SER A 208 -4.96 29.56 -43.54
N GLY A 209 -4.06 29.80 -42.59
CA GLY A 209 -3.24 31.02 -42.56
C GLY A 209 -2.36 31.20 -43.80
N ARG A 210 -1.79 30.11 -44.34
CA ARG A 210 -1.03 30.14 -45.60
C ARG A 210 -1.92 30.48 -46.80
N TRP A 211 -3.09 29.86 -46.92
CA TRP A 211 -4.04 30.16 -47.99
C TRP A 211 -4.56 31.60 -47.91
N LEU A 212 -4.83 32.09 -46.69
CA LEU A 212 -5.21 33.48 -46.46
C LEU A 212 -4.07 34.44 -46.82
N ALA A 213 -2.83 34.14 -46.45
CA ALA A 213 -1.67 34.97 -46.80
C ALA A 213 -1.50 35.09 -48.33
N ILE A 214 -1.65 33.97 -49.06
CA ILE A 214 -1.63 33.95 -50.53
C ILE A 214 -2.77 34.81 -51.08
N GLY A 215 -4.00 34.63 -50.57
CA GLY A 215 -5.16 35.44 -50.97
C GLY A 215 -4.95 36.94 -50.74
N THR A 216 -4.41 37.33 -49.57
CA THR A 216 -4.09 38.72 -49.27
C THR A 216 -2.96 39.27 -50.13
N ALA A 217 -1.96 38.46 -50.49
CA ALA A 217 -0.86 38.87 -51.36
C ALA A 217 -1.33 39.11 -52.80
N VAL A 218 -2.22 38.25 -53.32
CA VAL A 218 -2.84 38.43 -54.63
C VAL A 218 -3.73 39.68 -54.65
N LEU A 219 -4.58 39.87 -53.64
CA LEU A 219 -5.43 41.06 -53.52
C LEU A 219 -4.61 42.35 -53.38
N SER A 220 -3.53 42.31 -52.59
CA SER A 220 -2.59 43.42 -52.46
C SER A 220 -1.85 43.69 -53.77
N GLY A 221 -1.43 42.66 -54.50
CA GLY A 221 -0.83 42.78 -55.83
C GLY A 221 -1.77 43.41 -56.85
N ILE A 222 -3.03 42.99 -56.89
CA ILE A 222 -4.06 43.58 -57.77
C ILE A 222 -4.34 45.03 -57.37
N ALA A 223 -4.47 45.32 -56.08
CA ALA A 223 -4.68 46.69 -55.59
C ALA A 223 -3.49 47.60 -55.94
N THR A 224 -2.26 47.09 -55.79
CA THR A 224 -1.03 47.83 -56.12
C THR A 224 -0.88 48.03 -57.62
N HIS A 225 -1.19 47.02 -58.44
CA HIS A 225 -1.20 47.14 -59.90
C HIS A 225 -2.27 48.13 -60.38
N TYR A 226 -3.46 48.13 -59.79
CA TYR A 226 -4.51 49.09 -60.13
C TYR A 226 -4.17 50.53 -59.69
N LEU A 227 -3.41 50.69 -58.60
CA LEU A 227 -2.89 51.99 -58.15
C LEU A 227 -1.69 52.47 -58.97
N SER A 228 -0.84 51.55 -59.43
CA SER A 228 0.40 51.83 -60.16
C SER A 228 0.22 51.96 -61.67
N ASN A 229 -0.77 51.29 -62.27
CA ASN A 229 -1.08 51.39 -63.70
C ASN A 229 -2.05 52.55 -63.99
N ARG A 230 -1.82 53.67 -63.29
CA ARG A 230 -2.58 54.92 -63.33
C ARG A 230 -1.76 56.01 -64.00
#